data_AF-A0A7J6JD53-F1
#
_entry.id   AF-A0A7J6JD53-F1
#
_cell.length_a   1.000
_cell.length_b   1.000
_cell.length_c   1.000
_cell.angle_alpha   90.00
_cell.angle_beta   90.00
_cell.angle_gamma   90.00
#
_symmetry.space_group_name_H-M   'P 1'
#
loop_
_entity.id
_entity.type
_entity.pdbx_description
1 polymer ?
#
loop_
_entity_poly.entity_id
_entity_poly.type
_entity_poly.pdbx_seq_one_letter_code
_entity_poly.pdbx_strand_id
1 'polypeptide(L)'
;MISQIIFNCSHDDCTYIPVSQRQILVRVFTVFSWIWSNFLILESYHAILSTTFVLLGIDNQKEWPPLFGSITDAWTVQRFWGRFWHRIATPTLTTWTHTILRIKNEPQTTFEKAAVAFGVFFLSAIMHMTAAWRTGEGYVHLDVIFFCANFFAIAVEIAVSRAWMQVVRWAKLKPGAEARLCQASRWFGYLWTFAWFFWMAPRWLYPKTLRWLIKQALAQSHTLL
;
A
#
# COMPACT_ATOMS: atom_id res chain seq x y z
N MET A 1 -14.47 7.44 16.13
CA MET A 1 -14.03 6.14 16.69
C MET A 1 -12.53 5.86 16.42
N ILE A 2 -11.65 6.87 16.45
CA ILE A 2 -10.20 6.71 16.26
C ILE A 2 -9.42 7.00 17.56
N SER A 3 -9.99 7.77 18.49
CA SER A 3 -9.37 8.05 19.79
C SER A 3 -9.52 6.92 20.82
N GLN A 4 -10.59 6.11 20.74
CA GLN A 4 -10.89 5.12 21.79
C GLN A 4 -9.97 3.90 21.84
N ILE A 5 -9.10 3.70 20.84
CA ILE A 5 -8.10 2.61 20.86
C ILE A 5 -6.79 3.07 21.54
N ILE A 6 -6.60 4.38 21.74
CA ILE A 6 -5.38 4.94 22.37
C ILE A 6 -5.69 5.64 23.70
N PHE A 7 -6.89 6.21 23.84
CA PHE A 7 -7.36 6.85 25.07
C PHE A 7 -8.73 6.29 25.44
N ASN A 8 -8.77 5.46 26.48
CA ASN A 8 -10.01 5.08 27.13
C ASN A 8 -10.37 6.20 28.12
N CYS A 9 -10.93 7.31 27.65
CA CYS A 9 -11.35 8.38 28.56
C CYS A 9 -12.75 8.05 29.09
N SER A 10 -12.78 7.38 30.24
CA SER A 10 -13.86 7.51 31.21
C SER A 10 -13.67 8.87 31.89
N HIS A 11 -14.77 9.56 32.18
CA HIS A 11 -14.78 10.84 32.89
C HIS A 11 -13.70 10.86 34.00
N ASP A 12 -12.76 11.78 33.85
CA ASP A 12 -11.71 12.19 34.80
C ASP A 12 -10.39 11.39 34.89
N ASP A 13 -10.22 10.26 34.20
CA ASP A 13 -8.92 9.55 34.16
C ASP A 13 -8.57 9.02 32.75
N CYS A 14 -7.80 9.79 31.96
CA CYS A 14 -7.22 9.29 30.72
C CYS A 14 -5.94 8.51 31.04
N THR A 15 -6.07 7.24 31.44
CA THR A 15 -4.92 6.33 31.59
C THR A 15 -4.33 6.02 30.21
N TYR A 16 -3.06 6.38 29.99
CA TYR A 16 -2.30 5.92 28.83
C TYR A 16 -2.08 4.41 28.96
N ILE A 17 -2.75 3.62 28.13
CA ILE A 17 -2.50 2.18 28.03
C ILE A 17 -1.33 2.00 27.06
N PRO A 18 -0.13 1.61 27.52
CA PRO A 18 0.98 1.38 26.63
C PRO A 18 0.62 0.26 25.63
N VAL A 19 1.07 0.43 24.38
CA VAL A 19 0.88 -0.60 23.35
C VAL A 19 1.58 -1.87 23.82
N SER A 20 0.80 -2.94 24.04
CA SER A 20 1.36 -4.19 24.56
C SER A 20 2.29 -4.86 23.54
N GLN A 21 3.27 -5.64 24.01
CA GLN A 21 4.15 -6.42 23.13
C GLN A 21 3.36 -7.28 22.14
N ARG A 22 2.26 -7.89 22.60
CA ARG A 22 1.34 -8.66 21.75
C ARG A 22 0.76 -7.80 20.62
N GLN A 23 0.33 -6.57 20.90
CA GLN A 23 -0.19 -5.67 19.86
C GLN A 23 0.89 -5.31 18.84
N ILE A 24 2.13 -5.08 19.27
CA ILE A 24 3.24 -4.83 18.34
C ILE A 24 3.46 -6.04 17.43
N LEU A 25 3.54 -7.24 17.99
CA LEU A 25 3.74 -8.48 17.23
C LEU A 25 2.62 -8.71 16.20
N VAL A 26 1.36 -8.51 16.58
CA VAL A 26 0.23 -8.68 15.63
C VAL A 26 0.29 -7.63 14.51
N ARG A 27 0.72 -6.39 14.79
CA ARG A 27 0.90 -5.36 13.75
C ARG A 27 2.01 -5.72 12.78
N VAL A 28 3.16 -6.16 13.29
CA VAL A 28 4.26 -6.66 12.47
C VAL A 28 3.80 -7.81 11.59
N PHE A 29 3.18 -8.83 12.20
CA PHE A 29 2.64 -9.98 11.49
C PHE A 29 1.67 -9.56 10.38
N THR A 30 0.77 -8.62 10.67
CA THR A 30 -0.24 -8.14 9.70
C THR A 30 0.38 -7.47 8.49
N VAL A 31 1.43 -6.65 8.69
CA VAL A 31 2.16 -6.03 7.57
C VAL A 31 2.78 -7.11 6.70
N PHE A 32 3.51 -8.04 7.29
CA PHE A 32 4.20 -9.10 6.54
C PHE A 32 3.21 -10.06 5.87
N SER A 33 2.17 -10.49 6.58
CA SER A 33 1.17 -11.41 6.04
C SER A 33 0.41 -10.78 4.88
N TRP A 34 0.04 -9.50 4.97
CA TRP A 34 -0.64 -8.84 3.87
C TRP A 34 0.25 -8.71 2.63
N ILE A 35 1.49 -8.23 2.78
CA ILE A 35 2.42 -8.06 1.65
C ILE A 35 2.71 -9.42 1.00
N TRP A 36 3.18 -10.38 1.80
CA TRP A 36 3.72 -11.62 1.26
C TRP A 36 2.66 -12.60 0.80
N SER A 37 1.51 -12.70 1.48
CA SER A 37 0.45 -13.56 0.99
C SER A 37 -0.07 -13.08 -0.38
N ASN A 38 -0.26 -11.77 -0.57
CA ASN A 38 -0.68 -11.22 -1.87
C ASN A 38 0.40 -11.43 -2.94
N PHE A 39 1.66 -11.16 -2.61
CA PHE A 39 2.79 -11.39 -3.52
C PHE A 39 2.83 -12.86 -4.00
N LEU A 40 2.83 -13.81 -3.06
CA LEU A 40 2.96 -15.23 -3.37
C LEU A 40 1.76 -15.75 -4.18
N ILE A 41 0.53 -15.36 -3.80
CA ILE A 41 -0.67 -15.79 -4.50
C ILE A 41 -0.67 -15.28 -5.95
N LEU A 42 -0.37 -14.00 -6.16
CA LEU A 42 -0.40 -13.39 -7.48
C LEU A 42 0.74 -13.88 -8.38
N GLU A 43 1.95 -14.01 -7.85
CA GLU A 43 3.07 -14.61 -8.58
C GLU A 43 2.79 -16.07 -8.94
N SER A 44 2.14 -16.84 -8.05
CA SER A 44 1.75 -18.22 -8.34
C SER A 44 0.74 -18.28 -9.49
N TYR A 45 -0.31 -17.45 -9.45
CA TYR A 45 -1.28 -17.38 -10.55
C TYR A 45 -0.65 -16.91 -11.85
N HIS A 46 0.25 -15.93 -11.79
CA HIS A 46 0.98 -15.45 -12.95
C HIS A 46 1.85 -16.54 -13.57
N ALA A 47 2.60 -17.29 -12.76
CA ALA A 47 3.43 -18.39 -13.22
C ALA A 47 2.60 -19.51 -13.88
N ILE A 48 1.48 -19.89 -13.26
CA ILE A 48 0.57 -20.92 -13.80
C ILE A 48 -0.02 -20.47 -15.14
N LEU A 49 -0.56 -19.25 -15.20
CA LEU A 49 -1.20 -18.73 -16.41
C LEU A 49 -0.18 -18.51 -17.53
N SER A 50 0.96 -17.87 -17.23
CA SER A 50 2.04 -17.66 -18.20
C SER A 50 2.52 -18.97 -18.79
N THR A 51 2.79 -19.98 -17.95
CA THR A 51 3.21 -21.31 -18.41
C THR A 51 2.15 -21.93 -19.31
N THR A 52 0.88 -21.88 -18.92
CA THR A 52 -0.22 -22.48 -19.68
C THR A 52 -0.38 -21.81 -21.05
N PHE A 53 -0.41 -20.47 -21.11
CA PHE A 53 -0.63 -19.73 -22.35
C PHE A 53 0.54 -19.85 -23.33
N VAL A 54 1.78 -19.88 -22.80
CA VAL A 54 2.97 -20.10 -23.62
C VAL A 54 3.02 -21.53 -24.16
N LEU A 55 2.68 -22.53 -23.35
CA LEU A 55 2.63 -23.93 -23.81
C LEU A 55 1.54 -24.19 -24.86
N LEU A 56 0.42 -23.48 -24.77
CA LEU A 56 -0.64 -23.53 -25.77
C LEU A 56 -0.31 -22.72 -27.04
N GLY A 57 0.82 -21.99 -27.06
CA GLY A 57 1.21 -21.13 -28.18
C GLY A 57 0.32 -19.90 -28.37
N ILE A 58 -0.43 -19.51 -27.34
CA ILE A 58 -1.31 -18.33 -27.37
C ILE A 58 -0.48 -17.06 -27.23
N ASP A 59 0.44 -17.05 -26.26
CA ASP A 59 1.30 -15.90 -25.96
C ASP A 59 2.78 -16.30 -26.00
N ASN A 60 3.64 -15.30 -26.16
CA ASN A 60 5.08 -15.41 -25.98
C ASN A 60 5.49 -15.09 -24.54
N GLN A 61 6.63 -15.63 -24.09
CA GLN A 61 7.17 -15.34 -22.76
C GLN A 61 7.34 -13.84 -22.48
N LYS A 62 7.68 -13.04 -23.50
CA LYS A 62 7.89 -11.58 -23.36
C LYS A 62 6.60 -10.81 -23.06
N GLU A 63 5.43 -11.40 -23.31
CA GLU A 63 4.12 -10.81 -23.07
C GLU A 63 3.67 -10.98 -21.61
N TRP A 64 4.42 -11.77 -20.82
CA TRP A 64 4.20 -12.01 -19.40
C TRP A 64 5.33 -11.37 -18.56
N PRO A 65 5.38 -10.02 -18.45
CA PRO A 65 6.38 -9.37 -17.61
C PRO A 65 6.10 -9.63 -16.12
N PRO A 66 7.13 -9.58 -15.25
CA PRO A 66 6.97 -9.77 -13.81
C PRO A 66 5.90 -8.83 -13.21
N LEU A 67 5.02 -9.38 -12.36
CA LEU A 67 3.95 -8.61 -11.73
C LEU A 67 4.48 -7.61 -10.70
N PHE A 68 5.57 -7.98 -10.03
CA PHE A 68 6.25 -7.17 -9.04
C PHE A 68 7.63 -6.75 -9.51
N GLY A 69 8.10 -5.61 -9.01
CA GLY A 69 9.48 -5.18 -9.18
C GLY A 69 10.42 -5.73 -8.11
N SER A 70 11.63 -5.17 -8.05
CA SER A 70 12.58 -5.55 -7.01
C SER A 70 12.19 -4.94 -5.64
N ILE A 71 12.20 -5.77 -4.59
CA ILE A 71 12.04 -5.29 -3.21
C ILE A 71 13.15 -4.32 -2.79
N THR A 72 14.31 -4.38 -3.45
CA THR A 72 15.40 -3.42 -3.21
C THR A 72 15.03 -2.00 -3.61
N ASP A 73 13.98 -1.81 -4.41
CA ASP A 73 13.50 -0.48 -4.76
C ASP A 73 12.43 0.04 -3.78
N ALA A 74 11.87 -0.78 -2.90
CA ALA A 74 10.74 -0.43 -2.02
C ALA A 74 11.14 0.37 -0.75
N TRP A 75 12.11 1.26 -0.85
CA TRP A 75 12.59 2.07 0.27
C TRP A 75 11.83 3.38 0.47
N THR A 76 10.76 3.65 -0.28
CA THR A 76 9.81 4.72 0.04
C THR A 76 8.40 4.26 -0.27
N VAL A 77 7.37 4.91 0.26
CA VAL A 77 5.97 4.56 -0.07
C VAL A 77 5.72 4.79 -1.56
N GLN A 78 6.28 5.86 -2.14
CA GLN A 78 6.19 6.13 -3.58
C GLN A 78 6.81 5.00 -4.40
N ARG A 79 8.00 4.52 -4.02
CA ARG A 79 8.67 3.45 -4.76
C ARG A 79 8.05 2.09 -4.50
N PHE A 80 7.52 1.85 -3.31
CA PHE A 80 6.72 0.66 -3.02
C PHE A 80 5.59 0.54 -4.02
N TRP A 81 4.74 1.56 -4.16
CA TRP A 81 3.60 1.52 -5.09
C TRP A 81 3.98 1.69 -6.57
N GLY A 82 5.01 2.49 -6.87
CA GLY A 82 5.37 2.83 -8.24
C GLY A 82 6.41 1.92 -8.91
N ARG A 83 7.17 1.13 -8.14
CA ARG A 83 8.24 0.27 -8.66
C ARG A 83 8.10 -1.19 -8.24
N PHE A 84 7.66 -1.44 -7.02
CA PHE A 84 7.60 -2.80 -6.47
C PHE A 84 6.22 -3.45 -6.62
N TRP A 85 5.15 -2.77 -6.22
CA TRP A 85 3.82 -3.34 -6.04
C TRP A 85 2.95 -3.30 -7.30
N HIS A 86 2.26 -4.41 -7.61
CA HIS A 86 1.20 -4.56 -8.62
C HIS A 86 1.37 -3.72 -9.90
N ARG A 87 2.34 -4.08 -10.76
CA ARG A 87 2.63 -3.31 -11.97
C ARG A 87 1.60 -3.47 -13.09
N ILE A 88 0.79 -4.54 -13.07
CA ILE A 88 -0.17 -4.83 -14.14
C ILE A 88 -1.40 -3.92 -14.12
N ALA A 89 -1.84 -3.48 -12.94
CA ALA A 89 -3.05 -2.67 -12.81
C ALA A 89 -2.80 -1.18 -13.09
N THR A 90 -1.59 -0.69 -12.80
CA THR A 90 -1.26 0.74 -12.89
C THR A 90 -1.50 1.32 -14.29
N PRO A 91 -1.06 0.72 -15.41
CA PRO A 91 -1.28 1.29 -16.74
C PRO A 91 -2.77 1.45 -17.06
N THR A 92 -3.58 0.42 -16.78
CA THR A 92 -5.03 0.46 -17.00
C THR A 92 -5.68 1.55 -16.16
N LEU A 93 -5.36 1.64 -14.87
CA LEU A 93 -5.89 2.67 -13.98
C LEU A 93 -5.46 4.08 -14.41
N THR A 94 -4.23 4.24 -14.89
CA THR A 94 -3.72 5.50 -15.43
C THR A 94 -4.52 5.91 -16.68
N THR A 95 -4.73 5.01 -17.64
CA THR A 95 -5.55 5.27 -18.83
C THR A 95 -6.97 5.70 -18.46
N TRP A 96 -7.64 4.96 -17.57
CA TRP A 96 -8.98 5.33 -17.11
C TRP A 96 -9.01 6.69 -16.43
N THR A 97 -7.99 6.99 -15.62
CA THR A 97 -7.88 8.29 -14.96
C THR A 97 -7.70 9.42 -15.98
N HIS A 98 -6.87 9.23 -17.00
CA HIS A 98 -6.72 10.20 -18.10
C HIS A 98 -8.05 10.44 -18.81
N THR A 99 -8.79 9.38 -19.13
CA THR A 99 -10.10 9.49 -19.78
C THR A 99 -11.11 10.25 -18.92
N ILE A 100 -11.20 9.92 -17.62
CA ILE A 100 -12.13 10.56 -16.68
C ILE A 100 -11.79 12.05 -16.48
N LEU A 101 -10.50 12.35 -16.27
CA LEU A 101 -10.03 13.72 -16.07
C LEU A 101 -9.91 14.52 -17.37
N ARG A 102 -10.16 13.89 -18.52
CA ARG A 102 -10.06 14.49 -19.87
C ARG A 102 -8.69 15.13 -20.14
N ILE A 103 -7.63 14.56 -19.57
CA ILE A 103 -6.25 15.01 -19.77
C ILE A 103 -5.80 14.51 -21.15
N LYS A 104 -5.62 15.44 -22.09
CA LYS A 104 -5.31 15.14 -23.50
C LYS A 104 -3.90 15.57 -23.94
N ASN A 105 -3.23 16.43 -23.17
CA ASN A 105 -2.00 17.11 -23.60
C ASN A 105 -0.77 16.63 -22.81
N GLU A 106 0.36 16.56 -23.50
CA GLU A 106 1.70 16.43 -22.92
C GLU A 106 2.53 17.69 -23.28
N PRO A 107 3.40 18.21 -22.39
CA PRO A 107 3.73 17.67 -21.08
C PRO A 107 2.70 18.03 -20.00
N GLN A 108 2.37 17.07 -19.13
CA GLN A 108 1.50 17.30 -17.98
C GLN A 108 2.10 18.29 -16.97
N THR A 109 1.26 19.19 -16.47
CA THR A 109 1.54 20.06 -15.32
C THR A 109 1.74 19.23 -14.03
N THR A 110 2.36 19.84 -13.01
CA THR A 110 2.52 19.18 -11.70
C THR A 110 1.17 18.82 -11.07
N PHE A 111 0.15 19.65 -11.28
CA PHE A 111 -1.20 19.38 -10.80
C PHE A 111 -1.84 18.19 -11.53
N GLU A 112 -1.75 18.14 -12.85
CA GLU A 112 -2.27 17.00 -13.63
C GLU A 112 -1.61 15.68 -13.23
N LYS A 113 -0.29 15.67 -13.02
CA LYS A 113 0.42 14.47 -12.52
C LYS A 113 -0.10 14.02 -11.15
N ALA A 114 -0.34 14.98 -10.25
CA ALA A 114 -0.89 14.69 -8.93
C ALA A 114 -2.36 14.20 -9.01
N ALA A 115 -3.18 14.80 -9.88
CA ALA A 115 -4.55 14.40 -10.11
C ALA A 115 -4.64 12.98 -10.72
N VAL A 116 -3.75 12.66 -11.68
CA VAL A 116 -3.64 11.31 -12.25
C VAL A 116 -3.23 10.31 -11.18
N ALA A 117 -2.19 10.62 -10.38
CA ALA A 117 -1.78 9.74 -9.29
C ALA A 117 -2.90 9.53 -8.27
N PHE A 118 -3.62 10.59 -7.89
CA PHE A 118 -4.78 10.48 -7.00
C PHE A 118 -5.88 9.61 -7.61
N GLY A 119 -6.21 9.82 -8.88
CA GLY A 119 -7.22 9.03 -9.58
C GLY A 119 -6.86 7.55 -9.67
N VAL A 120 -5.59 7.21 -9.89
CA VAL A 120 -5.12 5.80 -9.86
C VAL A 120 -5.36 5.17 -8.49
N PHE A 121 -4.97 5.85 -7.40
CA PHE A 121 -5.23 5.36 -6.04
C PHE A 121 -6.73 5.27 -5.76
N PHE A 122 -7.52 6.26 -6.17
CA PHE A 122 -8.95 6.31 -5.92
C PHE A 122 -9.72 5.23 -6.68
N LEU A 123 -9.44 5.02 -7.97
CA LEU A 123 -10.02 3.94 -8.76
C LEU A 123 -9.62 2.57 -8.20
N SER A 124 -8.35 2.40 -7.79
CA SER A 124 -7.92 1.19 -7.08
C SER A 124 -8.74 0.96 -5.81
N ALA A 125 -9.01 2.03 -5.04
CA ALA A 125 -9.83 1.96 -3.86
C ALA A 125 -11.27 1.52 -4.15
N ILE A 126 -11.88 2.02 -5.23
CA ILE A 126 -13.22 1.60 -5.68
C ILE A 126 -13.22 0.11 -6.04
N MET A 127 -12.20 -0.38 -6.74
CA MET A 127 -12.09 -1.79 -7.09
C MET A 127 -12.01 -2.66 -5.83
N HIS A 128 -11.15 -2.30 -4.87
CA HIS A 128 -11.02 -3.03 -3.61
C HIS A 128 -12.28 -2.95 -2.74
N MET A 129 -12.92 -1.79 -2.66
CA MET A 129 -14.20 -1.59 -1.97
C MET A 129 -15.29 -2.48 -2.58
N THR A 130 -15.34 -2.56 -3.92
CA THR A 130 -16.32 -3.39 -4.64
C THR A 130 -16.07 -4.87 -4.40
N ALA A 131 -14.82 -5.31 -4.43
CA ALA A 131 -14.45 -6.68 -4.10
C ALA A 131 -14.85 -7.02 -2.66
N ALA A 132 -14.49 -6.18 -1.69
CA ALA A 132 -14.82 -6.34 -0.27
C ALA A 132 -16.33 -6.34 0.01
N TRP A 133 -17.10 -5.58 -0.78
CA TRP A 133 -18.56 -5.61 -0.73
C TRP A 133 -19.11 -6.94 -1.24
N ARG A 134 -18.62 -7.42 -2.38
CA ARG A 134 -19.04 -8.69 -3.00
C ARG A 134 -18.66 -9.93 -2.19
N THR A 135 -17.49 -9.92 -1.55
CA THR A 135 -17.03 -11.01 -0.67
C THR A 135 -17.64 -10.93 0.74
N GLY A 136 -18.37 -9.86 1.05
CA GLY A 136 -19.03 -9.69 2.34
C GLY A 136 -18.05 -9.41 3.50
N GLU A 137 -16.84 -8.93 3.22
CA GLU A 137 -15.84 -8.48 4.21
C GLU A 137 -16.38 -7.34 5.07
N GLY A 138 -17.12 -6.40 4.45
CA GLY A 138 -17.60 -5.17 5.09
C GLY A 138 -16.47 -4.22 5.44
N TYR A 139 -16.80 -3.16 6.19
CA TYR A 139 -15.91 -2.03 6.43
C TYR A 139 -15.27 -1.50 5.14
N VAL A 140 -16.03 -1.51 4.03
CA VAL A 140 -15.53 -1.23 2.68
C VAL A 140 -14.99 0.20 2.52
N HIS A 141 -15.45 1.12 3.38
CA HIS A 141 -14.90 2.48 3.46
C HIS A 141 -13.41 2.51 3.87
N LEU A 142 -12.92 1.48 4.56
CA LEU A 142 -11.51 1.38 4.94
C LEU A 142 -10.61 1.16 3.73
N ASP A 143 -11.11 0.55 2.64
CA ASP A 143 -10.36 0.45 1.39
C ASP A 143 -10.11 1.85 0.81
N VAL A 144 -11.16 2.68 0.73
CA VAL A 144 -11.06 4.08 0.29
C VAL A 144 -10.07 4.85 1.15
N ILE A 145 -10.17 4.75 2.47
CA ILE A 145 -9.25 5.42 3.39
C ILE A 145 -7.81 4.92 3.19
N PHE A 146 -7.60 3.61 3.03
CA PHE A 146 -6.29 3.02 2.85
C PHE A 146 -5.58 3.54 1.59
N PHE A 147 -6.23 3.43 0.43
CA PHE A 147 -5.59 3.84 -0.83
C PHE A 147 -5.42 5.35 -0.92
N CYS A 148 -6.41 6.15 -0.50
CA CYS A 148 -6.26 7.61 -0.49
C CYS A 148 -5.18 8.07 0.51
N ALA A 149 -5.05 7.45 1.67
CA ALA A 149 -4.00 7.80 2.63
C ALA A 149 -2.60 7.55 2.06
N ASN A 150 -2.42 6.47 1.27
CA ASN A 150 -1.14 6.20 0.60
C ASN A 150 -0.77 7.30 -0.40
N PHE A 151 -1.73 7.84 -1.16
CA PHE A 151 -1.50 9.00 -2.01
C PHE A 151 -0.99 10.21 -1.22
N PHE A 152 -1.65 10.55 -0.10
CA PHE A 152 -1.22 11.68 0.72
C PHE A 152 0.14 11.45 1.38
N ALA A 153 0.43 10.24 1.84
CA ALA A 153 1.77 9.88 2.34
C ALA A 153 2.85 10.08 1.27
N ILE A 154 2.56 9.70 0.02
CA ILE A 154 3.46 9.93 -1.11
C ILE A 154 3.63 11.43 -1.38
N ALA A 155 2.55 12.22 -1.34
CA ALA A 155 2.63 13.66 -1.55
C ALA A 155 3.54 14.34 -0.50
N VAL A 156 3.40 13.96 0.78
CA VAL A 156 4.27 14.41 1.87
C VAL A 156 5.71 13.94 1.65
N GLU A 157 5.91 12.67 1.30
CA GLU A 157 7.22 12.08 1.02
C GLU A 157 7.95 12.81 -0.12
N ILE A 158 7.24 13.18 -1.19
CA ILE A 158 7.79 13.96 -2.30
C ILE A 158 8.20 15.35 -1.82
N ALA A 159 7.38 16.03 -1.02
CA ALA A 159 7.70 17.35 -0.49
C ALA A 159 8.95 17.30 0.40
N VAL A 160 9.01 16.35 1.34
CA VAL A 160 10.15 16.14 2.24
C VAL A 160 11.40 15.78 1.43
N SER A 161 11.29 14.88 0.46
CA SER A 161 12.43 14.47 -0.38
C SER A 161 12.98 15.63 -1.20
N ARG A 162 12.12 16.52 -1.72
CA ARG A 162 12.54 17.73 -2.45
C ARG A 162 13.27 18.71 -1.53
N ALA A 163 12.73 18.99 -0.35
CA ALA A 163 13.37 19.85 0.64
C ALA A 163 14.73 19.27 1.07
N TRP A 164 14.79 17.96 1.35
CA TRP A 164 16.02 17.28 1.70
C TRP A 164 17.09 17.37 0.61
N MET A 165 16.72 17.08 -0.65
CA MET A 165 17.65 17.21 -1.78
C MET A 165 18.18 18.64 -1.96
N GLN A 166 17.36 19.66 -1.67
CA GLN A 166 17.82 21.05 -1.69
C GLN A 166 18.88 21.31 -0.61
N VAL A 167 18.62 20.88 0.63
CA VAL A 167 19.56 21.01 1.75
C VAL A 167 20.89 20.31 1.45
N VAL A 168 20.85 19.07 0.94
CA VAL A 168 22.06 18.30 0.60
C VAL A 168 22.88 19.00 -0.49
N ARG A 169 22.21 19.55 -1.53
CA ARG A 169 22.88 20.32 -2.59
C ARG A 169 23.53 21.59 -2.04
N TRP A 170 22.88 22.28 -1.11
CA TRP A 170 23.42 23.50 -0.50
C TRP A 170 24.61 23.23 0.41
N ALA A 171 24.65 22.06 1.05
CA ALA A 171 25.74 21.65 1.91
C ALA A 171 27.07 21.37 1.18
N LYS A 172 27.08 21.31 -0.16
CA LYS A 172 28.27 21.07 -1.01
C LYS A 172 29.19 19.96 -0.48
N LEU A 173 28.58 18.83 -0.10
CA LEU A 173 29.29 17.71 0.51
C LEU A 173 30.33 17.12 -0.45
N LYS A 174 31.41 16.58 0.11
CA LYS A 174 32.38 15.80 -0.67
C LYS A 174 31.68 14.54 -1.23
N PRO A 175 32.07 14.03 -2.42
CA PRO A 175 31.40 12.88 -3.06
C PRO A 175 31.24 11.65 -2.15
N GLY A 176 32.26 11.33 -1.35
CA GLY A 176 32.19 10.20 -0.41
C GLY A 176 31.22 10.41 0.77
N ALA A 177 31.03 11.65 1.22
CA ALA A 177 30.07 11.98 2.26
C ALA A 177 28.63 12.00 1.71
N GLU A 178 28.45 12.50 0.48
CA GLU A 178 27.17 12.46 -0.23
C GLU A 178 26.70 11.02 -0.46
N ALA A 179 27.58 10.12 -0.92
CA ALA A 179 27.25 8.72 -1.12
C ALA A 179 26.79 8.02 0.17
N ARG A 180 27.49 8.27 1.30
CA ARG A 180 27.10 7.74 2.62
C ARG A 180 25.75 8.29 3.08
N LEU A 181 25.49 9.58 2.86
CA LEU A 181 24.23 10.22 3.20
C LEU A 181 23.07 9.65 2.38
N CYS A 182 23.26 9.47 1.06
CA CYS A 182 22.28 8.83 0.19
C CYS A 182 21.95 7.40 0.65
N GLN A 183 22.96 6.63 1.04
CA GLN A 183 22.74 5.29 1.58
C GLN A 183 21.99 5.32 2.92
N ALA A 184 22.31 6.28 3.80
CA ALA A 184 21.57 6.47 5.05
C ALA A 184 20.11 6.87 4.78
N SER A 185 19.86 7.82 3.87
CA SER A 185 18.51 8.24 3.46
C SER A 185 17.70 7.06 2.92
N ARG A 186 18.34 6.12 2.20
CA ARG A 186 17.69 4.89 1.74
C ARG A 186 17.25 4.00 2.90
N TRP A 187 18.10 3.79 3.91
CA TRP A 187 17.74 3.02 5.11
C TRP A 187 16.63 3.70 5.92
N PHE A 188 16.70 5.02 6.09
CA PHE A 188 15.61 5.79 6.70
C PHE A 188 14.31 5.65 5.92
N GLY A 189 14.39 5.62 4.59
CA GLY A 189 13.24 5.36 3.74
C GLY A 189 12.62 3.98 3.98
N TYR A 190 13.42 2.92 4.09
CA TYR A 190 12.89 1.59 4.45
C TYR A 190 12.18 1.60 5.79
N LEU A 191 12.79 2.23 6.80
CA LEU A 191 12.19 2.37 8.13
C LEU A 191 10.86 3.15 8.06
N TRP A 192 10.84 4.26 7.30
CA TRP A 192 9.64 5.05 7.05
C TRP A 192 8.54 4.24 6.37
N THR A 193 8.87 3.53 5.29
CA THR A 193 7.93 2.68 4.54
C THR A 193 7.33 1.61 5.46
N PHE A 194 8.17 0.95 6.26
CA PHE A 194 7.70 -0.02 7.24
C PHE A 194 6.81 0.62 8.32
N ALA A 195 7.23 1.76 8.89
CA ALA A 195 6.47 2.48 9.91
C ALA A 195 5.10 2.94 9.40
N TRP A 196 5.03 3.41 8.15
CA TRP A 196 3.79 3.78 7.48
C TRP A 196 2.83 2.60 7.40
N PHE A 197 3.27 1.44 6.89
CA PHE A 197 2.43 0.25 6.82
C PHE A 197 2.12 -0.35 8.19
N PHE A 198 3.06 -0.31 9.14
CA PHE A 198 2.86 -0.73 10.53
C PHE A 198 1.74 0.07 11.21
N TRP A 199 1.59 1.34 10.86
CA TRP A 199 0.50 2.17 11.35
C TRP A 199 -0.79 1.96 10.55
N MET A 200 -0.70 1.87 9.22
CA MET A 200 -1.85 1.91 8.32
C MET A 200 -2.52 0.54 8.08
N ALA A 201 -1.75 -0.52 7.85
CA ALA A 201 -2.28 -1.84 7.50
C ALA A 201 -3.16 -2.45 8.60
N PRO A 202 -2.80 -2.40 9.90
CA PRO A 202 -3.67 -2.87 10.98
C PRO A 202 -5.03 -2.18 11.03
N ARG A 203 -5.06 -0.86 10.77
CA ARG A 203 -6.31 -0.07 10.79
C ARG A 203 -7.26 -0.46 9.67
N TRP A 204 -6.70 -0.87 8.54
CA TRP A 204 -7.46 -1.35 7.39
C TRP A 204 -7.92 -2.80 7.54
N LEU A 205 -7.04 -3.68 8.03
CA LEU A 205 -7.28 -5.13 8.04
C LEU A 205 -7.99 -5.65 9.30
N TYR A 206 -7.70 -5.11 10.49
CA TYR A 206 -8.26 -5.67 11.74
C TYR A 206 -9.78 -5.72 11.77
N PRO A 207 -10.52 -4.65 11.40
CA PRO A 207 -11.98 -4.69 11.43
C PRO A 207 -12.56 -5.77 10.50
N LYS A 208 -11.92 -5.96 9.33
CA LYS A 208 -12.30 -6.97 8.35
C LYS A 208 -12.02 -8.39 8.87
N THR A 209 -10.82 -8.63 9.37
CA THR A 209 -10.42 -9.93 9.92
C THR A 209 -11.26 -10.31 11.12
N LEU A 210 -11.52 -9.38 12.05
CA LEU A 210 -12.37 -9.63 13.21
C LEU A 210 -13.79 -10.00 12.81
N ARG A 211 -14.39 -9.26 11.88
CA ARG A 211 -15.74 -9.56 11.38
C ARG A 211 -15.81 -10.92 10.71
N TRP A 212 -14.79 -11.28 9.92
CA TRP A 212 -14.70 -12.59 9.29
C TRP A 212 -14.61 -13.71 10.33
N LEU A 213 -13.77 -13.58 11.35
CA LEU A 213 -13.64 -14.55 12.44
C LEU A 213 -14.96 -14.74 13.21
N ILE A 214 -15.67 -13.65 13.52
CA ILE A 214 -16.97 -13.72 14.19
C ILE A 214 -17.99 -14.46 13.33
N LYS A 215 -18.06 -14.16 12.02
CA LYS A 215 -18.97 -14.86 11.11
C LYS A 215 -18.68 -16.37 11.06
N GLN A 216 -17.41 -16.76 11.06
CA GLN A 216 -17.04 -18.17 11.07
C GLN A 216 -17.41 -18.86 12.38
N ALA A 217 -17.15 -18.23 13.52
CA ALA A 217 -17.52 -18.78 14.83
C ALA A 217 -19.03 -18.99 14.95
N LEU A 218 -19.84 -18.03 14.47
CA LEU A 218 -21.29 -18.16 14.43
C LEU A 218 -21.73 -19.30 13.50
N ALA A 219 -21.19 -19.37 12.28
CA ALA A 219 -21.52 -20.45 11.35
C ALA A 219 -21.21 -21.84 11.93
N GLN A 220 -20.08 -21.99 12.63
CA GLN A 220 -19.72 -23.23 13.32
C GLN A 220 -20.71 -23.59 14.44
N SER A 221 -21.11 -22.61 15.26
CA SER A 221 -22.08 -22.85 16.35
C SER A 221 -23.44 -23.34 15.85
N HIS A 222 -23.89 -22.89 14.69
CA HIS A 222 -25.16 -23.33 14.09
C HIS A 222 -25.10 -24.73 13.46
N THR A 223 -23.90 -25.25 13.18
CA THR A 223 -23.73 -26.60 12.62
C THR A 223 -23.59 -27.69 13.68
N LEU A 224 -23.38 -27.30 14.94
CA LEU A 224 -23.21 -28.21 16.08
C LEU A 224 -24.49 -28.38 16.93
N LEU A 225 -25.60 -27.73 16.53
CA LEU A 225 -26.94 -27.83 17.10
C LEU A 225 -27.86 -28.55 16.11
#